data_AF-X0Y150-F1
#
_entry.id   AF-X0Y150-F1
#
_cell.length_a   1.000
_cell.length_b   1.000
_cell.length_c   1.000
_cell.angle_alpha   90.00
_cell.angle_beta   90.00
_cell.angle_gamma   90.00
#
_symmetry.space_group_name_H-M   'P 1'
#
loop_
_entity.id
_entity.type
_entity.pdbx_description
1 polymer ?
#
loop_
_entity_poly.entity_id
_entity_poly.type
_entity_poly.pdbx_seq_one_letter_code
_entity_poly.pdbx_strand_id
1 'polypeptide(L)' 'MAERLDRIDKKAEIANQAFWDEIAPVHYKSYDIEKLKQGKSLIDKIQKKEIGSIKDKSLLHLQCHIGTDSMSWALEGAQ' A
#
# COMPACT_ATOMS: atom_id res chain seq x y z
N MET A 1 13.75 -27.27 18.07
CA MET A 1 14.46 -26.97 16.81
C MET A 1 13.43 -26.45 15.84
N ALA A 2 13.37 -25.14 15.62
CA ALA A 2 12.49 -24.60 14.58
C ALA A 2 13.06 -25.04 13.23
N GLU A 3 12.31 -25.85 12.48
CA GLU A 3 12.62 -26.11 11.09
C GLU A 3 12.76 -24.77 10.39
N ARG A 4 13.85 -24.64 9.66
CA ARG A 4 14.30 -23.39 9.10
C ARG A 4 13.30 -23.01 7.99
N LEU A 5 12.60 -21.88 8.18
CA LEU A 5 11.70 -21.27 7.18
C LEU A 5 12.46 -20.74 5.94
N ASP A 6 13.73 -21.09 5.77
CA ASP A 6 14.63 -20.56 4.74
C ASP A 6 14.57 -21.32 3.41
N ARG A 7 13.77 -22.39 3.31
CA ARG A 7 13.51 -23.04 2.03
C ARG A 7 12.53 -22.20 1.22
N ILE A 8 13.09 -21.34 0.39
CA ILE A 8 12.39 -20.65 -0.67
C ILE A 8 11.77 -21.69 -1.61
N ASP A 9 10.43 -21.75 -1.63
CA ASP A 9 9.70 -22.46 -2.68
C ASP A 9 9.68 -21.61 -3.94
N LYS A 10 10.69 -21.81 -4.79
CA LYS A 10 10.83 -21.09 -6.06
C LYS A 10 9.60 -21.23 -6.97
N LYS A 11 8.89 -22.35 -6.90
CA LYS A 11 7.68 -22.55 -7.72
C LYS A 11 6.56 -21.63 -7.22
N ALA A 12 6.39 -21.54 -5.90
CA ALA A 12 5.43 -20.63 -5.30
C ALA A 12 5.78 -19.16 -5.59
N GLU A 13 7.05 -18.76 -5.52
CA GLU A 13 7.49 -17.41 -5.84
C GLU A 13 7.22 -17.03 -7.30
N ILE A 14 7.56 -17.90 -8.25
CA ILE A 14 7.32 -17.66 -9.69
C ILE A 14 5.81 -17.52 -9.96
N ALA A 15 4.98 -18.40 -9.37
CA ALA A 15 3.53 -18.33 -9.53
C ALA A 15 2.96 -17.05 -8.92
N ASN A 16 3.42 -16.65 -7.74
CA ASN A 16 3.00 -15.42 -7.08
C ASN A 16 3.42 -14.19 -7.88
N GLN A 17 4.65 -14.15 -8.38
CA GLN A 17 5.13 -13.05 -9.21
C GLN A 17 4.28 -12.91 -10.48
N ALA A 18 4.03 -14.00 -11.20
CA ALA A 18 3.21 -13.97 -12.41
C ALA A 18 1.79 -13.43 -12.14
N PHE A 19 1.18 -13.84 -11.02
CA PHE A 19 -0.11 -13.30 -10.60
C PHE A 19 -0.03 -11.79 -10.31
N TRP A 20 0.97 -11.34 -9.55
CA TRP A 20 1.11 -9.91 -9.23
C TRP A 20 1.41 -9.05 -10.47
N ASP A 21 2.21 -9.56 -11.40
CA ASP A 21 2.48 -8.91 -12.69
C ASP A 21 1.20 -8.75 -13.53
N GLU A 22 0.30 -9.73 -13.49
CA GLU A 22 -0.99 -9.68 -14.20
C GLU A 22 -1.95 -8.65 -13.58
N ILE A 23 -2.05 -8.60 -12.24
CA ILE A 23 -3.03 -7.73 -11.58
C ILE A 23 -2.54 -6.29 -11.40
N ALA A 24 -1.23 -6.05 -11.39
CA ALA A 24 -0.64 -4.72 -11.23
C ALA A 24 -1.23 -3.66 -12.19
N PRO A 25 -1.32 -3.90 -13.52
CA PRO A 25 -1.91 -2.93 -14.44
C PRO A 25 -3.41 -2.72 -14.24
N VAL A 26 -4.15 -3.73 -13.76
CA VAL A 26 -5.58 -3.60 -13.42
C VAL A 26 -5.71 -2.65 -12.23
N HIS A 27 -4.97 -2.93 -11.16
CA HIS A 27 -4.95 -2.10 -9.97
C HIS A 27 -4.55 -0.66 -10.28
N TYR A 28 -3.48 -0.44 -11.05
CA TYR A 28 -3.08 0.92 -11.45
C TYR A 28 -4.23 1.72 -12.08
N LYS A 29 -5.08 1.08 -12.88
CA LYS A 29 -6.26 1.70 -13.51
C LYS A 29 -7.44 1.88 -12.54
N SER A 30 -7.48 1.11 -11.45
CA SER A 30 -8.55 1.17 -10.45
C SER A 30 -8.38 2.28 -9.43
N TYR A 31 -7.19 2.88 -9.30
CA TYR A 31 -6.94 3.99 -8.38
C TYR A 31 -6.93 5.35 -9.09
N ASP A 32 -7.37 6.40 -8.39
CA ASP A 32 -7.34 7.78 -8.89
C ASP A 32 -5.95 8.41 -8.71
N ILE A 33 -5.00 7.93 -9.52
CA ILE A 33 -3.60 8.38 -9.50
C ILE A 33 -3.47 9.87 -9.86
N GLU A 34 -4.34 10.39 -10.73
CA GLU A 34 -4.30 11.80 -11.12
C GLU A 34 -4.68 12.71 -9.95
N LYS A 35 -5.66 12.32 -9.12
CA LYS A 35 -5.98 13.03 -7.89
C LYS A 35 -4.79 13.06 -6.92
N LEU A 36 -4.05 11.94 -6.77
CA LEU A 36 -2.81 11.92 -5.97
C LEU A 36 -1.74 12.86 -6.51
N LYS A 37 -1.50 12.86 -7.83
CA LYS A 37 -0.54 13.77 -8.47
C LYS A 37 -0.90 15.24 -8.29
N GLN A 38 -2.19 15.56 -8.12
CA GLN A 38 -2.67 16.90 -7.78
C GLN A 38 -2.54 17.24 -6.28
N GLY A 39 -1.89 16.39 -5.49
CA GLY A 39 -1.72 16.59 -4.04
C GLY A 39 -3.00 16.34 -3.23
N LYS A 40 -3.95 15.58 -3.77
CA LYS A 40 -5.21 15.27 -3.07
C LYS A 40 -5.18 13.83 -2.56
N SER A 41 -5.40 13.69 -1.27
CA SER A 41 -5.52 12.40 -0.58
C SER A 41 -6.70 11.57 -1.08
N LEU A 42 -6.51 10.24 -1.10
CA LEU A 42 -7.55 9.25 -1.39
C LEU A 42 -8.19 8.66 -0.13
N ILE A 43 -7.66 8.97 1.07
CA ILE A 43 -8.21 8.46 2.33
C ILE A 43 -9.62 9.01 2.52
N ASP A 44 -10.56 8.10 2.78
CA ASP A 44 -11.95 8.45 2.99
C ASP A 44 -12.22 9.02 4.40
N LYS A 45 -13.44 9.50 4.60
CA LYS A 45 -13.84 10.14 5.88
C LYS A 45 -13.86 9.16 7.05
N ILE A 46 -14.16 7.89 6.83
CA ILE A 46 -14.21 6.86 7.86
C ILE A 46 -12.79 6.59 8.34
N GLN A 47 -11.87 6.31 7.42
CA GLN A 47 -10.47 6.06 7.73
C GLN A 47 -9.83 7.24 8.50
N LYS A 48 -10.06 8.49 8.06
CA LYS A 48 -9.57 9.68 8.79
C LYS A 48 -10.15 9.79 10.20
N LYS A 49 -11.42 9.45 10.37
CA LYS A 49 -12.09 9.51 11.69
C LYS A 49 -11.53 8.45 12.64
N GLU A 50 -11.38 7.22 12.17
CA GLU A 50 -10.93 6.10 13.00
C GLU A 50 -9.46 6.22 13.39
N ILE A 51 -8.59 6.67 12.47
CA ILE A 51 -7.16 6.86 12.76
C ILE A 51 -6.88 8.16 13.53
N GLY A 52 -7.70 9.19 13.30
CA GLY A 52 -7.52 10.50 13.91
C GLY A 52 -6.35 11.29 13.33
N SER A 53 -5.88 12.30 14.07
CA SER A 53 -4.81 13.17 13.59
C SER A 53 -3.45 12.49 13.64
N ILE A 54 -2.81 12.41 12.47
CA ILE A 54 -1.45 11.87 12.30
C ILE A 54 -0.42 12.95 11.98
N LYS A 55 -0.79 14.22 12.12
CA LYS A 55 0.06 15.35 11.78
C LYS A 55 1.36 15.28 12.59
N ASP A 56 2.49 15.41 11.88
CA ASP A 56 3.85 15.42 12.44
C ASP A 56 4.23 14.09 13.14
N LYS A 57 3.56 12.98 12.79
CA LYS A 57 3.85 11.64 13.31
C LYS A 57 4.43 10.74 12.23
N SER A 58 5.30 9.83 12.66
CA SER A 58 5.72 8.70 11.83
C SER A 58 4.63 7.64 11.72
N LEU A 59 4.35 7.20 10.49
CA LEU A 59 3.34 6.18 10.19
C LEU A 59 3.95 5.03 9.39
N LEU A 60 3.76 3.79 9.87
CA LEU A 60 4.06 2.57 9.13
C LEU A 60 2.75 2.00 8.56
N HIS A 61 2.60 2.08 7.24
CA HIS A 61 1.45 1.50 6.53
C HIS A 61 1.84 0.15 5.91
N LEU A 62 1.44 -0.95 6.55
CA LEU A 62 1.72 -2.31 6.11
C LEU A 62 0.77 -2.75 5.00
N GLN A 63 1.23 -3.68 4.15
CA GLN A 63 0.45 -4.18 3.00
C GLN A 63 -0.06 -3.04 2.11
N CYS A 64 0.81 -2.06 1.85
CA CYS A 64 0.45 -0.81 1.18
C CYS A 64 0.04 -0.95 -0.29
N HIS A 65 0.10 -2.16 -0.86
CA HIS A 65 -0.28 -2.44 -2.24
C HIS A 65 0.52 -1.56 -3.21
N ILE A 66 -0.10 -0.70 -4.02
CA ILE A 66 0.60 0.27 -4.89
C ILE A 66 0.91 1.61 -4.21
N GLY A 67 0.75 1.72 -2.88
CA GLY A 67 1.22 2.84 -2.07
C GLY A 67 0.35 4.10 -2.09
N THR A 68 -0.84 4.07 -2.70
CA THR A 68 -1.76 5.21 -2.82
C THR A 68 -2.16 5.78 -1.46
N ASP A 69 -2.48 4.90 -0.51
CA ASP A 69 -2.91 5.28 0.82
C ASP A 69 -1.73 5.77 1.65
N SER A 70 -0.54 5.18 1.48
CA SER A 70 0.69 5.65 2.13
C SER A 70 1.02 7.09 1.71
N MET A 71 0.98 7.38 0.40
CA MET A 71 1.17 8.75 -0.10
C MET A 71 0.04 9.68 0.36
N SER A 72 -1.19 9.18 0.41
CA SER A 72 -2.31 9.96 0.93
C SER A 72 -2.12 10.35 2.39
N TRP A 73 -1.62 9.45 3.24
CA TRP A 73 -1.33 9.77 4.64
C TRP A 73 -0.18 10.77 4.80
N ALA A 74 0.82 10.74 3.90
CA ALA A 74 1.83 11.79 3.84
C ALA A 74 1.20 13.16 3.51
N LEU A 75 0.25 13.22 2.58
CA LEU A 75 -0.52 14.44 2.27
C LEU A 75 -1.40 14.91 3.44
N GLU A 76 -1.85 13.99 4.31
CA GLU A 76 -2.56 14.32 5.56
C GLU A 76 -1.62 14.74 6.71
N GLY A 77 -0.29 14.71 6.50
CA GLY A 77 0.71 15.25 7.42
C GLY A 77 1.54 14.23 8.20
N ALA A 78 1.55 12.94 7.84
CA ALA A 78 2.57 12.02 8.35
C ALA A 78 3.97 12.37 7.83
N GLN A 79 5.01 12.07 8.63
CA GLN A 79 6.44 12.33 8.34
C GLN A 79 7.32 11.12 8.61
#